data_AF-A0AAN1C0X0-F1
#
_entry.id   AF-A0AAN1C0X0-F1
#
_cell.length_a   1.000
_cell.length_b   1.000
_cell.length_c   1.000
_cell.angle_alpha   90.00
_cell.angle_beta   90.00
_cell.angle_gamma   90.00
#
_symmetry.space_group_name_H-M   'P 1'
#
loop_
_entity.id
_entity.type
_entity.pdbx_description
1 polymer ?
#
loop_
_entity_poly.entity_id
_entity_poly.type
_entity_poly.pdbx_seq_one_letter_code
_entity_poly.pdbx_strand_id
1 'polypeptide(L)'
;MLIKSSFFITLISLFISIVVFYLETVHEFFFKLYPYSVNSKIVIEIQKILSYSFFSYLIALALITLFFIKKINFDKKFRFIIYLLIPYIINMIVWYFNGYQVINYKYTSVMVTDFLFISYVIHFIFIIPIIAYILDYTFRFKIKK
;
A
#
# COMPACT_ATOMS: atom_id res chain seq x y z
N MET A 1 -13.41 0.25 28.51
CA MET A 1 -12.78 1.26 27.64
C MET A 1 -12.63 0.67 26.24
N LEU A 2 -13.70 0.76 25.43
CA LEU A 2 -13.69 0.38 24.02
C LEU A 2 -12.76 1.34 23.28
N ILE A 3 -11.48 0.97 23.14
CA ILE A 3 -10.68 1.55 22.07
C ILE A 3 -11.40 1.13 20.78
N LYS A 4 -12.10 2.13 20.22
CA LYS A 4 -13.08 2.09 19.13
C LYS A 4 -12.76 0.99 18.10
N SER A 5 -13.61 -0.03 18.05
CA SER A 5 -13.63 -1.12 17.05
C SER A 5 -13.30 -0.64 15.63
N SER A 6 -13.73 0.57 15.26
CA SER A 6 -13.47 1.16 13.96
C SER A 6 -11.99 1.31 13.60
N PHE A 7 -11.12 1.66 14.55
CA PHE A 7 -9.70 1.82 14.28
C PHE A 7 -9.00 0.48 14.11
N PHE A 8 -9.26 -0.46 15.02
CA PHE A 8 -8.68 -1.80 14.94
C PHE A 8 -9.08 -2.53 13.66
N ILE A 9 -10.29 -2.28 13.16
CA ILE A 9 -10.68 -2.76 11.84
C ILE A 9 -9.82 -2.11 10.75
N THR A 10 -9.51 -0.82 10.86
CA THR A 10 -8.71 -0.11 9.85
C THR A 10 -7.26 -0.57 9.77
N LEU A 11 -6.48 -0.33 10.83
CA LEU A 11 -5.87 -1.45 11.54
C LEU A 11 -5.45 -2.70 10.74
N ILE A 12 -6.22 -3.75 11.06
CA ILE A 12 -6.04 -5.09 10.58
C ILE A 12 -6.35 -5.24 9.08
N SER A 13 -7.28 -4.45 8.54
CA SER A 13 -7.61 -4.48 7.10
C SER A 13 -6.42 -4.01 6.28
N LEU A 14 -5.77 -2.92 6.70
CA LEU A 14 -4.55 -2.43 6.08
C LEU A 14 -3.41 -3.44 6.25
N PHE A 15 -3.22 -4.00 7.45
CA PHE A 15 -2.20 -5.01 7.70
C PHE A 15 -2.32 -6.21 6.73
N ILE A 16 -3.50 -6.82 6.66
CA ILE A 16 -3.75 -7.95 5.77
C ILE A 16 -3.51 -7.54 4.31
N SER A 17 -3.95 -6.35 3.90
CA SER A 17 -3.74 -5.88 2.52
C SER A 17 -2.25 -5.71 2.16
N ILE A 18 -1.41 -5.24 3.09
CA ILE A 18 0.04 -5.12 2.89
C ILE A 18 0.70 -6.50 2.82
N VAL A 19 0.26 -7.43 3.67
CA VAL A 19 0.74 -8.83 3.62
C VAL A 19 0.39 -9.46 2.29
N VAL A 20 -0.86 -9.33 1.82
CA VAL A 20 -1.28 -9.86 0.52
C VAL A 20 -0.50 -9.21 -0.62
N PHE A 21 -0.30 -7.89 -0.57
CA PHE A 21 0.55 -7.19 -1.53
C PHE A 21 1.96 -7.79 -1.59
N TYR A 22 2.64 -7.96 -0.46
CA TYR A 22 3.99 -8.53 -0.42
C TYR A 22 4.03 -9.98 -0.94
N LEU A 23 3.09 -10.81 -0.49
CA LEU A 23 2.99 -12.21 -0.93
C LEU A 23 2.73 -12.30 -2.44
N GLU A 24 1.97 -11.36 -2.99
CA GLU A 24 1.70 -11.30 -4.42
C GLU A 24 2.88 -10.77 -5.22
N THR A 25 3.43 -9.60 -4.87
CA THR A 25 4.41 -8.91 -5.71
C THR A 25 5.85 -9.41 -5.54
N VAL A 26 6.15 -10.12 -4.45
CA VAL A 26 7.50 -10.67 -4.18
C VAL A 26 7.55 -12.19 -4.37
N HIS A 27 6.45 -12.89 -4.08
CA HIS A 27 6.40 -14.36 -4.13
C HIS A 27 5.39 -14.92 -5.15
N GLU A 28 4.64 -14.07 -5.85
CA GLU A 28 3.69 -14.46 -6.92
C GLU A 28 2.65 -15.51 -6.47
N PHE A 29 2.19 -15.44 -5.22
CA PHE A 29 1.39 -16.50 -4.62
C PHE A 29 -0.05 -16.61 -5.13
N PHE A 30 -0.67 -15.55 -5.62
CA PHE A 30 -2.10 -15.56 -5.98
C PHE A 30 -2.34 -15.38 -7.47
N PHE A 31 -1.76 -14.35 -8.09
CA PHE A 31 -1.95 -14.09 -9.49
C PHE A 31 -0.65 -14.32 -10.26
N LYS A 32 -0.57 -15.42 -11.02
CA LYS A 32 0.44 -15.58 -12.09
C LYS A 32 0.21 -14.60 -13.25
N LEU A 33 -0.33 -13.41 -12.99
CA LEU A 33 -0.54 -12.35 -13.97
C LEU A 33 0.80 -11.73 -14.40
N TYR A 34 1.85 -11.93 -13.61
CA TYR A 34 3.24 -11.55 -13.92
C TYR A 34 4.15 -12.78 -13.92
N PRO A 35 4.07 -13.68 -14.92
CA PRO A 35 4.94 -14.86 -14.95
C PRO A 35 6.34 -14.45 -15.40
N TYR A 36 7.23 -14.04 -14.48
CA TYR A 36 8.64 -13.67 -14.75
C TYR A 36 8.88 -12.71 -15.95
N SER A 37 7.84 -12.07 -16.50
CA SER A 37 7.88 -11.24 -17.69
C SER A 37 8.10 -9.80 -17.22
N VAL A 38 9.27 -9.19 -17.33
CA VAL A 38 10.19 -9.19 -18.45
C VAL A 38 11.57 -8.89 -17.87
N ASN A 39 12.33 -9.91 -17.46
CA ASN A 39 13.66 -9.72 -16.87
C ASN A 39 13.62 -8.98 -15.50
N SER A 40 14.75 -8.90 -14.80
CA SER A 40 15.06 -7.88 -13.77
C SER A 40 14.74 -8.18 -12.28
N LYS A 41 15.76 -8.75 -11.60
CA LYS A 41 16.05 -8.61 -10.15
C LYS A 41 15.67 -7.22 -9.57
N ILE A 42 15.77 -6.18 -10.40
CA ILE A 42 15.47 -4.77 -10.11
C ILE A 42 14.01 -4.54 -9.73
N VAL A 43 13.04 -5.10 -10.48
CA VAL A 43 11.62 -4.91 -10.17
C VAL A 43 11.29 -5.56 -8.83
N ILE A 44 11.83 -6.75 -8.56
CA ILE A 44 11.66 -7.45 -7.28
C ILE A 44 12.28 -6.64 -6.12
N GLU A 45 13.43 -6.02 -6.32
CA GLU A 45 14.06 -5.15 -5.32
C GLU A 45 13.20 -3.92 -5.00
N ILE A 46 12.64 -3.26 -6.03
CA ILE A 46 11.71 -2.14 -5.83
C ILE A 46 10.45 -2.60 -5.08
N GLN A 47 9.88 -3.76 -5.42
CA GLN A 47 8.71 -4.32 -4.73
C GLN A 47 8.98 -4.67 -3.27
N LYS A 48 10.19 -5.17 -2.94
CA LYS A 48 10.63 -5.38 -1.56
C LYS A 48 10.75 -4.06 -0.80
N ILE A 49 11.35 -3.02 -1.40
CA ILE A 49 11.48 -1.70 -0.78
C ILE A 49 10.10 -1.07 -0.55
N LEU A 50 9.17 -1.19 -1.51
CA LEU A 50 7.77 -0.76 -1.36
C LEU A 50 7.11 -1.47 -0.18
N SER A 51 7.29 -2.80 -0.10
CA SER A 51 6.72 -3.61 0.99
C SER A 51 7.24 -3.16 2.36
N TYR A 52 8.56 -2.96 2.51
CA TYR A 52 9.14 -2.44 3.75
C TYR A 52 8.66 -1.02 4.09
N SER A 53 8.46 -0.19 3.07
CA SER A 53 7.93 1.17 3.24
C SER A 53 6.49 1.14 3.75
N PHE A 54 5.66 0.23 3.23
CA PHE A 54 4.29 0.02 3.72
C PHE A 54 4.26 -0.56 5.14
N PHE A 55 5.16 -1.48 5.48
CA PHE A 55 5.29 -1.97 6.86
C PHE A 55 5.71 -0.86 7.82
N SER A 56 6.70 -0.05 7.45
CA SER A 56 7.11 1.12 8.24
C SER A 56 5.97 2.12 8.43
N TYR A 57 5.19 2.36 7.36
CA TYR A 57 3.98 3.16 7.42
C TYR A 57 2.96 2.59 8.41
N LEU A 58 2.72 1.27 8.40
CA LEU A 58 1.79 0.63 9.33
C LEU A 58 2.23 0.77 10.79
N ILE A 59 3.54 0.64 11.07
CA ILE A 59 4.11 0.85 12.40
C ILE A 59 3.92 2.32 12.82
N ALA A 60 4.25 3.27 11.95
CA ALA A 60 4.07 4.69 12.23
C ALA A 60 2.60 5.03 12.49
N LEU A 61 1.68 4.48 11.69
CA LEU A 61 0.25 4.65 11.89
C LEU A 61 -0.18 4.09 13.25
N ALA A 62 0.24 2.88 13.61
CA ALA A 62 -0.05 2.28 14.90
C ALA A 62 0.46 3.15 16.06
N LEU A 63 1.69 3.67 15.99
CA LEU A 63 2.25 4.56 17.01
C LEU A 63 1.47 5.88 17.11
N ILE A 64 1.23 6.57 15.99
CA ILE A 64 0.45 7.82 15.96
C ILE A 64 -0.92 7.58 16.58
N THR A 65 -1.56 6.45 16.27
CA THR A 65 -2.86 6.15 16.86
C THR A 65 -2.76 5.91 18.36
N LEU A 66 -1.80 5.15 18.87
CA LEU A 66 -1.65 4.93 20.32
C LEU A 66 -1.57 6.24 21.11
N PHE A 67 -0.84 7.24 20.58
CA PHE A 67 -0.68 8.54 21.24
C PHE A 67 -1.86 9.50 21.01
N PHE A 68 -2.57 9.43 19.88
CA PHE A 68 -3.55 10.44 19.46
C PHE A 68 -4.98 9.91 19.25
N ILE A 69 -5.31 8.65 19.60
CA ILE A 69 -6.59 8.00 19.28
C ILE A 69 -7.84 8.75 19.75
N LYS A 70 -7.74 9.51 20.85
CA LYS A 70 -8.86 10.29 21.40
C LYS A 70 -9.25 11.47 20.52
N LYS A 71 -8.33 11.97 19.68
CA LYS A 71 -8.52 13.15 18.83
C LYS A 71 -8.88 12.83 17.38
N ILE A 72 -8.80 11.56 16.96
CA ILE A 72 -8.95 11.15 15.57
C ILE A 72 -10.31 10.48 15.34
N ASN A 73 -11.06 10.97 14.35
CA ASN A 73 -12.28 10.33 13.86
C ASN A 73 -11.98 9.51 12.60
N PHE A 74 -12.12 8.19 12.71
CA PHE A 74 -11.91 7.23 11.62
C PHE A 74 -13.14 7.13 10.72
N ASP A 75 -13.44 8.23 10.02
CA ASP A 75 -14.57 8.33 9.11
C ASP A 75 -14.23 7.78 7.70
N LYS A 76 -15.09 8.03 6.71
CA LYS A 76 -14.85 7.60 5.33
C LYS A 76 -13.65 8.33 4.71
N LYS A 77 -13.47 9.62 4.99
CA LYS A 77 -12.38 10.43 4.44
C LYS A 77 -11.03 9.97 4.99
N PHE A 78 -10.97 9.70 6.29
CA PHE A 78 -9.77 9.21 6.93
C PHE A 78 -9.34 7.84 6.39
N ARG A 79 -10.30 6.93 6.16
CA ARG A 79 -10.04 5.63 5.51
C ARG A 79 -9.53 5.78 4.08
N PHE A 80 -10.07 6.72 3.31
CA PHE A 80 -9.55 7.02 1.97
C PHE A 80 -8.10 7.47 1.99
N ILE A 81 -7.75 8.33 2.95
CA ILE A 81 -6.37 8.78 3.12
C ILE A 81 -5.45 7.59 3.46
N ILE A 82 -5.86 6.73 4.38
CA ILE A 82 -5.06 5.58 4.84
C ILE A 82 -4.90 4.50 3.77
N TYR A 83 -5.99 4.12 3.09
CA TYR A 83 -5.97 2.96 2.19
C TYR A 83 -5.47 3.32 0.79
N LEU A 84 -5.63 4.57 0.37
CA LEU A 84 -5.37 4.96 -1.01
C LEU A 84 -4.32 6.06 -1.10
N LEU A 85 -4.56 7.21 -0.48
CA LEU A 85 -3.70 8.39 -0.67
C LEU A 85 -2.28 8.18 -0.14
N ILE A 86 -2.13 7.70 1.10
CA ILE A 86 -0.81 7.48 1.69
C ILE A 86 -0.04 6.37 0.95
N PRO A 87 -0.62 5.19 0.67
CA PRO A 87 0.06 4.17 -0.11
C PRO A 87 0.49 4.66 -1.50
N TYR A 88 -0.33 5.48 -2.15
CA TYR A 88 0.02 6.13 -3.41
C TYR A 88 1.21 7.09 -3.27
N ILE A 89 1.23 7.94 -2.24
CA ILE A 89 2.36 8.85 -1.98
C ILE A 89 3.64 8.06 -1.69
N ILE A 90 3.57 7.00 -0.89
CA ILE A 90 4.71 6.13 -0.59
C ILE A 90 5.27 5.52 -1.88
N ASN A 91 4.40 5.02 -2.76
CA ASN A 91 4.80 4.51 -4.07
C ASN A 91 5.65 5.52 -4.84
N MET A 92 5.10 6.72 -4.98
CA MET A 92 5.71 7.82 -5.72
C MET A 92 7.09 8.15 -5.17
N ILE A 93 7.23 8.21 -3.85
CA ILE A 93 8.51 8.46 -3.18
C ILE A 93 9.50 7.32 -3.47
N VAL A 94 9.12 6.08 -3.20
CA VAL A 94 10.00 4.92 -3.36
C VAL A 94 10.46 4.80 -4.81
N TRP A 95 9.56 4.97 -5.76
CA TRP A 95 9.91 4.85 -7.17
C TRP A 95 10.69 6.05 -7.70
N TYR A 96 10.46 7.27 -7.20
CA TYR A 96 11.31 8.42 -7.51
C TYR A 96 12.78 8.17 -7.13
N PHE A 97 13.03 7.64 -5.93
CA PHE A 97 14.38 7.41 -5.45
C PHE A 97 15.04 6.15 -6.02
N ASN A 98 14.27 5.09 -6.29
CA ASN A 98 14.83 3.78 -6.65
C ASN A 98 14.63 3.41 -8.13
N GLY A 99 13.60 3.94 -8.80
CA GLY A 99 13.32 3.68 -10.21
C GLY A 99 14.26 4.42 -11.16
N TYR A 100 14.70 5.62 -10.78
CA TYR A 100 15.59 6.46 -11.60
C TYR A 100 17.08 6.11 -11.49
N GLN A 101 17.49 5.38 -10.44
CA GLN A 101 18.91 5.15 -10.17
C GLN A 101 19.48 3.91 -10.86
N VAL A 102 18.64 2.94 -11.26
CA VAL A 102 19.13 1.60 -11.61
C VAL A 102 19.40 1.41 -13.11
N ILE A 103 19.05 2.36 -13.97
CA ILE A 103 19.31 2.21 -15.41
C ILE A 103 19.88 3.49 -16.01
N ASN A 104 20.97 3.32 -16.76
CA ASN A 104 21.57 4.26 -17.72
C ASN A 104 20.61 4.83 -18.78
N TYR A 105 19.29 4.70 -18.60
CA TYR A 105 18.35 5.54 -19.32
C TYR A 105 18.31 6.92 -18.65
N LYS A 106 19.10 7.84 -19.20
CA LYS A 106 18.71 9.25 -19.23
C LYS A 106 17.38 9.33 -19.98
N TYR A 107 16.27 8.98 -19.35
CA TYR A 107 14.94 9.30 -19.85
C TYR A 107 14.78 10.81 -19.73
N THR A 108 15.17 11.52 -20.79
CA THR A 108 15.02 12.96 -20.92
C THR A 108 13.55 13.40 -21.02
N SER A 109 12.59 12.46 -21.00
CA SER A 109 11.16 12.76 -21.01
C SER A 109 10.31 11.55 -20.58
N VAL A 110 10.36 11.13 -19.31
CA VAL A 110 9.24 10.34 -18.78
C VAL A 110 8.07 11.33 -18.61
N MET A 111 6.96 11.11 -19.32
CA MET A 111 5.78 11.95 -19.11
C MET A 111 5.33 11.80 -17.65
N VAL A 112 5.04 12.91 -16.98
CA VAL A 112 4.57 12.92 -15.58
C VAL A 112 3.33 12.03 -15.40
N THR A 113 2.55 11.82 -16.46
CA THR A 113 1.41 10.89 -16.52
C THR A 113 1.81 9.43 -16.32
N ASP A 114 2.91 8.99 -16.91
CA ASP A 114 3.49 7.65 -16.71
C ASP A 114 3.99 7.53 -15.27
N PHE A 115 4.47 8.65 -14.71
CA PHE A 115 4.91 8.65 -13.33
C PHE A 115 3.75 8.43 -12.33
N LEU A 116 2.60 9.06 -12.60
CA LEU A 116 1.45 9.06 -11.68
C LEU A 116 0.57 7.81 -11.82
N PHE A 117 0.17 7.44 -13.03
CA PHE A 117 -0.82 6.38 -13.23
C PHE A 117 -0.19 5.01 -13.47
N ILE A 118 0.85 4.97 -14.29
CA ILE A 118 1.45 3.69 -14.70
C ILE A 118 2.19 3.05 -13.51
N SER A 119 2.84 3.83 -12.65
CA SER A 119 3.53 3.29 -11.47
C SER A 119 2.60 2.58 -10.49
N TYR A 120 1.41 3.12 -10.27
CA TYR A 120 0.43 2.54 -9.35
C TYR A 120 -0.11 1.20 -9.85
N VAL A 121 -0.25 1.06 -11.17
CA VAL A 121 -0.72 -0.16 -11.84
C VAL A 121 0.41 -1.16 -12.03
N ILE A 122 1.57 -0.74 -12.55
CA ILE A 122 2.75 -1.60 -12.74
C ILE A 122 3.22 -2.19 -11.42
N HIS A 123 3.22 -1.40 -10.35
CA HIS A 123 3.64 -1.91 -9.05
C HIS A 123 2.53 -2.62 -8.28
N PHE A 124 1.33 -2.79 -8.85
CA PHE A 124 0.19 -3.50 -8.23
C PHE A 124 -0.30 -2.91 -6.90
N ILE A 125 -0.05 -1.63 -6.67
CA ILE A 125 -0.35 -1.00 -5.38
C ILE A 125 -1.85 -0.81 -5.18
N PHE A 126 -2.62 -0.81 -6.27
CA PHE A 126 -4.08 -0.83 -6.25
C PHE A 126 -4.68 -2.05 -5.49
N ILE A 127 -3.91 -3.13 -5.32
CA ILE A 127 -4.34 -4.28 -4.49
C ILE A 127 -4.59 -3.84 -3.04
N ILE A 128 -3.76 -2.93 -2.51
CA ILE A 128 -3.84 -2.48 -1.12
C ILE A 128 -5.22 -1.88 -0.81
N PRO A 129 -5.71 -0.81 -1.48
CA PRO A 129 -7.03 -0.28 -1.17
C PRO A 129 -8.14 -1.26 -1.48
N ILE A 130 -8.08 -2.04 -2.56
CA ILE A 130 -9.15 -3.00 -2.89
C ILE A 130 -9.35 -3.97 -1.72
N ILE A 131 -8.28 -4.64 -1.29
CA ILE A 131 -8.34 -5.62 -0.20
C ILE A 131 -8.69 -4.93 1.13
N ALA A 132 -8.06 -3.79 1.43
CA ALA A 132 -8.33 -3.08 2.67
C ALA A 132 -9.79 -2.64 2.78
N TYR A 133 -10.41 -2.13 1.71
CA TYR A 133 -11.81 -1.74 1.71
C TYR A 133 -12.76 -2.94 1.82
N ILE A 134 -12.48 -4.05 1.13
CA ILE A 134 -13.29 -5.27 1.23
C ILE A 134 -13.27 -5.81 2.67
N LEU A 135 -12.09 -5.90 3.28
CA LEU A 135 -11.93 -6.36 4.66
C LEU A 135 -12.57 -5.41 5.66
N ASP A 136 -12.33 -4.10 5.52
CA ASP A 136 -12.88 -3.08 6.40
C ASP A 136 -14.41 -3.08 6.39
N TYR A 137 -15.00 -3.22 5.20
CA TYR A 137 -16.44 -3.38 5.04
C TYR A 137 -16.95 -4.67 5.71
N THR A 138 -16.29 -5.79 5.44
CA THR A 138 -16.69 -7.11 5.96
C THR A 138 -16.64 -7.18 7.48
N PHE A 139 -15.55 -6.69 8.09
CA PHE A 139 -15.40 -6.67 9.54
C PHE A 139 -16.40 -5.72 10.20
N ARG A 140 -16.63 -4.53 9.64
CA ARG A 140 -17.65 -3.60 10.18
C ARG A 140 -19.06 -4.13 10.05
N PHE A 141 -19.36 -4.87 8.99
CA PHE A 141 -20.67 -5.50 8.82
C PHE A 141 -20.89 -6.57 9.89
N LYS A 142 -19.88 -7.43 10.15
CA LYS A 142 -19.98 -8.48 11.18
C LYS A 142 -20.06 -7.93 12.60
N ILE A 143 -19.37 -6.83 12.92
CA ILE A 143 -19.35 -6.25 14.28
C ILE A 143 -20.59 -5.39 14.57
N LYS A 144 -21.32 -4.95 13.53
CA LYS A 144 -22.59 -4.22 13.69
C LYS A 144 -23.82 -5.14 13.86
N LYS A 145 -23.70 -6.42 13.56
CA LYS A 145 -24.70 -7.45 13.89
C LYS A 145 -24.46 -7.94 15.32
#